data_AF-A0A699SDE8-F1
#
_entry.id   AF-A0A699SDE8-F1
#
_cell.length_a   1.000
_cell.length_b   1.000
_cell.length_c   1.000
_cell.angle_alpha   90.00
_cell.angle_beta   90.00
_cell.angle_gamma   90.00
#
_symmetry.space_group_name_H-M   'P 1'
#
loop_
_entity.id
_entity.type
_entity.pdbx_description
1 polymer ?
#
loop_
_entity_poly.entity_id
_entity_poly.type
_entity_poly.pdbx_seq_one_letter_code
_entity_poly.pdbx_strand_id
1 'polypeptide(L)'
;TPTPIMTPSTIATITTSRDALIPPTTIPSIFLKNLPTFNLAFRFDERLRSLETTFSEYRQTNPFVDDVSAILENDEFLRNINENIKKIIKGQVKSQVKEQVSHILPRIEESVNATLEAEVLTRSSHSSRTSYAITADLSEMELKKILIKKMEGNKSIQRSDEQRNFYKALVEAYDADKAILDTYGESTIL
;
A
#
# COMPACT_ATOMS: atom_id res chain seq x y z
N THR A 1 -23.88 -38.05 -7.33
CA THR A 1 -24.82 -38.80 -6.48
C THR A 1 -26.19 -38.17 -6.66
N PRO A 2 -27.25 -38.90 -7.08
CA PRO A 2 -28.52 -38.28 -7.40
C PRO A 2 -29.26 -37.87 -6.13
N THR A 3 -29.74 -36.63 -6.07
CA THR A 3 -30.54 -36.09 -4.98
C THR A 3 -31.95 -36.69 -5.05
N PRO A 4 -32.50 -37.25 -3.96
CA PRO A 4 -33.84 -37.81 -3.99
C PRO A 4 -34.87 -36.66 -4.09
N ILE A 5 -35.61 -36.62 -5.19
CA ILE A 5 -36.76 -35.72 -5.35
C ILE A 5 -37.94 -36.38 -4.66
N MET A 6 -38.39 -35.82 -3.53
CA MET A 6 -39.63 -36.25 -2.89
C MET A 6 -40.81 -35.60 -3.59
N THR A 7 -41.64 -36.40 -4.25
CA THR A 7 -42.92 -35.96 -4.82
C THR A 7 -43.86 -35.57 -3.68
N PRO A 8 -44.38 -34.33 -3.62
CA PRO A 8 -45.30 -33.93 -2.57
C PRO A 8 -46.64 -34.67 -2.74
N SER A 9 -47.14 -35.28 -1.66
CA SER A 9 -48.39 -36.04 -1.67
C SER A 9 -49.59 -35.09 -1.61
N THR A 10 -50.48 -35.14 -2.61
CA THR A 10 -51.68 -34.30 -2.71
C THR A 10 -52.77 -34.79 -1.76
N ILE A 11 -53.16 -33.95 -0.79
CA ILE A 11 -54.33 -34.22 0.06
C ILE A 11 -55.59 -33.93 -0.76
N ALA A 12 -56.39 -34.96 -1.04
CA ALA A 12 -57.67 -34.80 -1.69
C ALA A 12 -58.73 -34.34 -0.68
N THR A 13 -59.30 -33.15 -0.90
CA THR A 13 -60.48 -32.66 -0.15
C THR A 13 -61.72 -33.36 -0.67
N ILE A 14 -62.36 -34.18 0.18
CA ILE A 14 -63.60 -34.88 -0.18
C ILE A 14 -64.77 -33.93 0.09
N THR A 15 -65.45 -33.48 -0.96
CA THR A 15 -66.69 -32.68 -0.87
C THR A 15 -67.89 -33.63 -0.91
N THR A 16 -68.55 -33.85 0.23
CA THR A 16 -69.76 -34.68 0.27
C THR A 16 -70.97 -33.89 -0.23
N SER A 17 -71.55 -34.36 -1.33
CA SER A 17 -72.80 -33.88 -1.95
C SER A 17 -74.01 -34.15 -1.06
N ARG A 18 -74.97 -33.22 -1.07
CA ARG A 18 -76.15 -33.14 -0.20
C ARG A 18 -77.26 -34.08 -0.68
N ASP A 19 -77.41 -35.24 -0.06
CA ASP A 19 -78.65 -36.02 -0.03
C ASP A 19 -78.86 -36.60 1.38
N ALA A 20 -80.07 -36.34 1.93
CA ALA A 20 -80.59 -36.70 3.25
C ALA A 20 -79.62 -36.51 4.45
N LEU A 21 -79.88 -35.48 5.26
CA LEU A 21 -79.17 -35.22 6.52
C LEU A 21 -79.46 -36.34 7.53
N ILE A 22 -78.67 -37.42 7.53
CA ILE A 22 -78.60 -38.32 8.67
C ILE A 22 -78.00 -37.49 9.81
N PRO A 23 -78.68 -37.33 10.96
CA PRO A 23 -78.13 -36.58 12.08
C PRO A 23 -76.74 -37.16 12.43
N PRO A 24 -75.74 -36.32 12.74
CA PRO A 24 -74.44 -36.82 13.16
C PRO A 24 -74.67 -37.84 14.28
N THR A 25 -74.29 -39.09 14.01
CA THR A 25 -74.30 -40.10 15.07
C THR A 25 -73.19 -39.68 16.02
N THR A 26 -73.58 -38.98 17.08
CA THR A 26 -72.68 -38.57 18.17
C THR A 26 -72.14 -39.85 18.79
N ILE A 27 -70.98 -40.31 18.32
CA ILE A 27 -70.23 -41.36 19.00
C ILE A 27 -69.97 -40.80 20.40
N PRO A 28 -70.54 -41.40 21.45
CA PRO A 28 -70.44 -40.81 22.77
C PRO A 28 -68.96 -40.83 23.16
N SER A 29 -68.46 -39.70 23.68
CA SER A 29 -67.02 -39.46 23.94
C SER A 29 -66.36 -40.56 24.80
N ILE A 30 -67.16 -41.35 25.51
CA ILE A 30 -66.76 -42.56 26.23
C ILE A 30 -66.01 -43.58 25.35
N PHE A 31 -66.31 -43.70 24.04
CA PHE A 31 -65.60 -44.63 23.16
C PHE A 31 -64.24 -44.08 22.69
N LEU A 32 -64.12 -42.76 22.46
CA LEU A 32 -62.85 -42.12 22.12
C LEU A 32 -61.91 -41.99 23.33
N LYS A 33 -62.46 -41.86 24.54
CA LYS A 33 -61.69 -41.86 25.80
C LYS A 33 -61.00 -43.19 26.10
N ASN A 34 -61.50 -44.29 25.53
CA ASN A 34 -60.96 -45.63 25.72
C ASN A 34 -60.03 -46.07 24.57
N LEU A 35 -59.81 -45.23 23.55
CA LEU A 35 -58.87 -45.54 22.47
C LEU A 35 -57.44 -45.31 22.98
N PRO A 36 -56.52 -46.28 22.84
CA PRO A 36 -55.12 -46.03 23.16
C PRO A 36 -54.65 -44.82 22.37
N THR A 37 -53.96 -43.89 23.04
CA THR A 37 -53.36 -42.73 22.38
C THR A 37 -52.43 -43.21 21.26
N PHE A 38 -52.28 -42.42 20.20
CA PHE A 38 -51.39 -42.74 19.10
C PHE A 38 -49.97 -43.14 19.59
N ASN A 39 -49.47 -42.48 20.63
CA ASN A 39 -48.21 -42.84 21.29
C ASN A 39 -48.21 -44.29 21.82
N LEU A 40 -49.28 -44.69 22.54
CA LEU A 40 -49.45 -46.04 23.09
C LEU A 40 -49.68 -47.11 22.02
N ALA A 41 -50.51 -46.82 21.01
CA ALA A 41 -50.83 -47.76 19.93
C ALA A 41 -49.59 -48.17 19.12
N PHE A 42 -48.64 -47.26 18.96
CA PHE A 42 -47.39 -47.48 18.23
C PHE A 42 -46.16 -47.69 19.11
N ARG A 43 -46.34 -47.66 20.45
CA ARG A 43 -45.29 -47.87 21.44
C ARG A 43 -44.06 -46.97 21.19
N PHE A 44 -44.28 -45.70 20.84
CA PHE A 44 -43.18 -44.82 20.41
C PHE A 44 -42.12 -44.66 21.50
N ASP A 45 -42.52 -44.53 22.77
CA ASP A 45 -41.57 -44.40 23.88
C ASP A 45 -40.63 -45.62 24.00
N GLU A 46 -41.15 -46.83 23.78
CA GLU A 46 -40.39 -48.07 23.82
C GLU A 46 -39.47 -48.20 22.60
N ARG A 47 -39.95 -47.79 21.42
CA ARG A 47 -39.15 -47.74 20.19
C ARG A 47 -38.02 -46.71 20.25
N LEU A 48 -38.30 -45.53 20.81
CA LEU A 48 -37.30 -44.47 21.00
C LEU A 48 -36.21 -44.94 21.96
N ARG A 49 -36.59 -45.54 23.09
CA ARG A 49 -35.65 -46.12 24.05
C ARG A 49 -34.82 -47.24 23.44
N SER A 50 -35.44 -48.13 22.67
CA SER A 50 -34.73 -49.21 21.96
C SER A 50 -33.73 -48.63 20.96
N LEU A 51 -34.12 -47.61 20.19
CA LEU A 51 -33.25 -46.97 19.21
C LEU A 51 -32.07 -46.27 19.89
N GLU A 52 -32.31 -45.54 20.97
CA GLU A 52 -31.26 -44.91 21.78
C GLU A 52 -30.27 -45.94 22.35
N THR A 53 -30.78 -47.09 22.81
CA THR A 53 -29.96 -48.22 23.27
C THR A 53 -29.11 -48.78 22.14
N THR A 54 -29.70 -49.04 20.96
CA THR A 54 -28.97 -49.54 19.78
C THR A 54 -27.90 -48.56 19.31
N PHE A 55 -28.18 -47.25 19.32
CA PHE A 55 -27.17 -46.23 19.00
C PHE A 55 -26.05 -46.17 20.04
N SER A 56 -26.37 -46.31 21.32
CA SER A 56 -25.38 -46.35 22.40
C SER A 56 -24.44 -47.56 22.26
N GLU A 57 -24.99 -48.76 22.04
CA GLU A 57 -24.22 -49.98 21.79
C GLU A 57 -23.35 -49.87 20.53
N TYR A 58 -23.91 -49.35 19.44
CA TYR A 58 -23.15 -49.10 18.20
C TYR A 58 -21.97 -48.15 18.43
N ARG A 59 -22.15 -47.08 19.23
CA ARG A 59 -21.06 -46.15 19.54
C ARG A 59 -19.97 -46.76 20.42
N GLN A 60 -20.34 -47.66 21.34
CA GLN A 60 -19.38 -48.36 22.20
C GLN A 60 -18.61 -49.47 21.46
N THR A 61 -19.23 -50.08 20.46
CA THR A 61 -18.65 -51.19 19.67
C THR A 61 -18.09 -50.75 18.33
N ASN A 62 -18.13 -49.45 18.02
CA ASN A 62 -17.64 -48.92 16.75
C ASN A 62 -16.12 -49.19 16.62
N PRO A 63 -15.69 -50.04 15.67
CA PRO A 63 -14.29 -50.40 15.52
C PRO A 63 -13.42 -49.22 15.07
N PHE A 64 -14.02 -48.14 14.58
CA PHE A 64 -13.33 -46.95 14.07
C PHE A 64 -13.17 -45.83 15.11
N VAL A 65 -13.56 -46.03 16.37
CA VAL A 65 -13.51 -44.96 17.39
C VAL A 65 -12.07 -44.46 17.62
N ASP A 66 -11.12 -45.39 17.67
CA ASP A 66 -9.70 -45.08 17.87
C ASP A 66 -9.11 -44.40 16.63
N ASP A 67 -9.46 -44.90 15.42
CA ASP A 67 -9.02 -44.33 14.15
C ASP A 67 -9.50 -42.88 13.98
N VAL A 68 -10.77 -42.59 14.32
CA VAL A 68 -11.33 -41.24 14.25
C VAL A 68 -10.66 -40.29 15.26
N SER A 69 -10.33 -40.79 16.46
CA SER A 69 -9.60 -40.01 17.46
C SER A 69 -8.19 -39.68 16.99
N ALA A 70 -7.48 -40.65 16.42
CA ALA A 70 -6.13 -40.48 15.89
C ALA A 70 -6.09 -39.47 14.72
N ILE A 71 -7.12 -39.44 13.86
CA ILE A 71 -7.24 -38.42 12.80
C ILE A 71 -7.34 -37.01 13.41
N LEU A 72 -8.18 -36.83 14.43
CA LEU A 72 -8.38 -35.53 15.06
C LEU A 72 -7.11 -35.03 15.79
N GLU A 73 -6.39 -35.95 16.45
CA GLU A 73 -5.10 -35.66 17.07
C GLU A 73 -4.04 -35.25 16.04
N ASN A 74 -3.98 -35.95 14.90
CA ASN A 74 -3.08 -35.60 13.80
C ASN A 74 -3.38 -34.21 13.22
N ASP A 75 -4.65 -33.84 13.08
CA ASP A 75 -5.05 -32.51 12.60
C ASP A 75 -4.60 -31.40 13.56
N GLU A 76 -4.74 -31.61 14.87
CA GLU A 76 -4.24 -30.68 15.88
C GLU A 76 -2.71 -30.56 15.83
N PHE A 77 -2.01 -31.70 15.69
CA PHE A 77 -0.56 -31.73 15.55
C PHE A 77 -0.07 -30.95 14.32
N LEU A 78 -0.70 -31.15 13.15
CA LEU A 78 -0.38 -30.42 11.93
C LEU A 78 -0.65 -28.91 12.05
N ARG A 79 -1.74 -28.52 12.73
CA ARG A 79 -2.03 -27.11 13.02
C ARG A 79 -0.94 -26.48 13.89
N ASN A 80 -0.48 -27.18 14.92
CA ASN A 80 0.60 -26.73 15.79
C ASN A 80 1.92 -26.58 15.00
N ILE A 81 2.27 -27.55 14.15
CA ILE A 81 3.44 -27.45 13.27
C ILE A 81 3.34 -26.21 12.39
N ASN A 82 2.21 -26.00 11.72
CA ASN A 82 2.01 -24.86 10.83
C ASN A 82 2.19 -23.51 11.57
N GLU A 83 1.62 -23.37 12.75
CA GLU A 83 1.79 -22.16 13.56
C GLU A 83 3.24 -21.98 14.05
N ASN A 84 3.94 -23.06 14.39
CA ASN A 84 5.35 -22.99 14.79
C ASN A 84 6.25 -22.60 13.62
N ILE A 85 6.05 -23.17 12.43
CA ILE A 85 6.77 -22.80 11.20
C ILE A 85 6.55 -21.31 10.91
N LYS A 86 5.30 -20.84 10.98
CA LYS A 86 4.95 -19.43 10.77
C LYS A 86 5.66 -18.50 11.77
N LYS A 87 5.75 -18.88 13.05
CA LYS A 87 6.49 -18.13 14.07
C LYS A 87 7.99 -18.08 13.76
N ILE A 88 8.59 -19.20 13.36
CA ILE A 88 10.01 -19.29 13.00
C ILE A 88 10.31 -18.38 11.80
N ILE A 89 9.54 -18.51 10.71
CA ILE A 89 9.72 -17.69 9.50
C ILE A 89 9.56 -16.21 9.84
N LYS A 90 8.52 -15.83 10.60
CA LYS A 90 8.30 -14.44 11.01
C LYS A 90 9.47 -13.90 11.83
N GLY A 91 9.99 -14.69 12.77
CA GLY A 91 11.16 -14.33 13.58
C GLY A 91 12.41 -14.11 12.74
N GLN A 92 12.70 -15.08 11.85
CA GLN A 92 13.87 -15.04 10.96
C GLN A 92 13.80 -13.89 9.96
N VAL A 93 12.65 -13.69 9.29
CA VAL A 93 12.47 -12.58 8.35
C VAL A 93 12.62 -11.24 9.08
N LYS A 94 12.04 -11.10 10.28
CA LYS A 94 12.14 -9.87 11.06
C LYS A 94 13.59 -9.56 11.47
N SER A 95 14.36 -10.55 11.93
CA SER A 95 15.75 -10.32 12.33
C SER A 95 16.65 -10.04 11.13
N GLN A 96 16.51 -10.81 10.03
CA GLN A 96 17.31 -10.61 8.82
C GLN A 96 17.04 -9.27 8.16
N VAL A 97 15.76 -8.86 8.04
CA VAL A 97 15.41 -7.55 7.48
C VAL A 97 15.98 -6.44 8.35
N LYS A 98 15.87 -6.55 9.68
CA LYS A 98 16.43 -5.55 10.59
C LYS A 98 17.94 -5.41 10.43
N GLU A 99 18.66 -6.53 10.37
CA GLU A 99 20.13 -6.55 10.21
C GLU A 99 20.57 -5.97 8.87
N GLN A 100 19.90 -6.36 7.78
CA GLN A 100 20.22 -5.81 6.46
C GLN A 100 19.93 -4.31 6.39
N VAL A 101 18.81 -3.85 6.95
CA VAL A 101 18.47 -2.42 6.99
C VAL A 101 19.51 -1.65 7.81
N SER A 102 20.01 -2.18 8.93
CA SER A 102 21.06 -1.52 9.71
C SER A 102 22.40 -1.40 8.97
N HIS A 103 22.70 -2.29 8.02
CA HIS A 103 23.89 -2.18 7.18
C HIS A 103 23.70 -1.30 5.94
N ILE A 104 22.53 -1.37 5.31
CA ILE A 104 22.25 -0.67 4.05
C ILE A 104 22.01 0.82 4.31
N LEU A 105 21.28 1.19 5.36
CA LEU A 105 20.89 2.58 5.61
C LEU A 105 22.10 3.51 5.78
N PRO A 106 23.12 3.19 6.60
CA PRO A 106 24.31 4.05 6.72
C PRO A 106 25.10 4.16 5.43
N ARG A 107 25.17 3.08 4.64
CA ARG A 107 25.88 3.07 3.35
C ARG A 107 25.20 3.99 2.32
N ILE A 108 23.87 4.03 2.33
CA ILE A 108 23.10 4.97 1.48
C ILE A 108 23.36 6.40 1.95
N GLU A 109 23.23 6.67 3.24
CA GLU A 109 23.46 7.98 3.84
C GLU A 109 24.85 8.53 3.49
N GLU A 110 25.90 7.73 3.68
CA GLU A 110 27.28 8.10 3.35
C GLU A 110 27.44 8.40 1.85
N SER A 111 26.87 7.57 0.97
CA SER A 111 26.99 7.75 -0.48
C SER A 111 26.29 9.02 -0.98
N VAL A 112 25.12 9.34 -0.41
CA VAL A 112 24.37 10.56 -0.74
C VAL A 112 25.14 11.78 -0.24
N ASN A 113 25.65 11.73 0.99
CA ASN A 113 26.43 12.82 1.55
C ASN A 113 27.71 13.09 0.73
N ALA A 114 28.47 12.04 0.39
CA ALA A 114 29.67 12.17 -0.44
C ALA A 114 29.38 12.75 -1.83
N THR A 115 28.27 12.34 -2.45
CA THR A 115 27.85 12.86 -3.76
C THR A 115 27.47 14.33 -3.66
N LEU A 116 26.70 14.70 -2.64
CA LEU A 116 26.27 16.08 -2.42
C LEU A 116 27.46 17.00 -2.16
N GLU A 117 28.39 16.60 -1.30
CA GLU A 117 29.61 17.37 -1.02
C GLU A 117 30.42 17.63 -2.29
N ALA A 118 30.61 16.60 -3.13
CA ALA A 118 31.33 16.74 -4.39
C ALA A 118 30.62 17.69 -5.38
N GLU A 119 29.30 17.62 -5.50
CA GLU A 119 28.53 18.50 -6.36
C GLU A 119 28.54 19.95 -5.84
N VAL A 120 28.40 20.15 -4.53
CA VAL A 120 28.47 21.47 -3.91
C VAL A 120 29.85 22.08 -4.12
N LEU A 121 30.92 21.32 -3.93
CA LEU A 121 32.29 21.80 -4.12
C LEU A 121 32.55 22.20 -5.59
N THR A 122 32.11 21.38 -6.54
CA THR A 122 32.29 21.66 -7.99
C THR A 122 31.47 22.88 -8.43
N ARG A 123 30.21 22.97 -8.02
CA ARG A 123 29.34 24.12 -8.33
C ARG A 123 29.83 25.41 -7.68
N SER A 124 30.27 25.34 -6.42
CA SER A 124 30.90 26.46 -5.71
C SER A 124 32.16 26.92 -6.42
N SER A 125 33.05 25.99 -6.79
CA SER A 125 34.27 26.29 -7.54
C SER A 125 33.98 26.98 -8.87
N HIS A 126 32.95 26.52 -9.59
CA HIS A 126 32.50 27.16 -10.83
C HIS A 126 31.96 28.57 -10.58
N SER A 127 31.12 28.75 -9.55
CA SER A 127 30.60 30.05 -9.14
C SER A 127 31.71 31.01 -8.74
N SER A 128 32.69 30.57 -7.94
CA SER A 128 33.85 31.38 -7.56
C SER A 128 34.70 31.77 -8.77
N ARG A 129 34.91 30.86 -9.73
CA ARG A 129 35.66 31.16 -10.95
C ARG A 129 34.95 32.21 -11.80
N THR A 130 33.64 32.08 -11.96
CA THR A 130 32.81 33.05 -12.69
C THR A 130 32.78 34.40 -11.95
N SER A 131 32.62 34.40 -10.63
CA SER A 131 32.68 35.60 -9.79
C SER A 131 34.02 36.33 -9.94
N TYR A 132 35.15 35.60 -9.86
CA TYR A 132 36.47 36.18 -10.04
C TYR A 132 36.66 36.80 -11.43
N ALA A 133 36.21 36.11 -12.49
CA ALA A 133 36.25 36.64 -13.85
C ALA A 133 35.43 37.93 -13.97
N ILE A 134 34.19 37.95 -13.47
CA ILE A 134 33.33 39.14 -13.45
C ILE A 134 34.00 40.29 -12.69
N THR A 135 34.61 40.03 -11.54
CA THR A 135 35.31 41.08 -10.77
C THR A 135 36.52 41.63 -11.52
N ALA A 136 37.24 40.79 -12.26
CA ALA A 136 38.38 41.21 -13.07
C ALA A 136 37.92 42.12 -14.22
N ASP A 137 36.89 41.72 -14.96
CA ASP A 137 36.32 42.51 -16.07
C ASP A 137 35.79 43.87 -15.58
N LEU A 138 35.11 43.89 -14.43
CA LEU A 138 34.63 45.11 -13.80
C LEU A 138 35.79 46.05 -13.41
N SER A 139 36.88 45.49 -12.85
CA SER A 139 38.07 46.27 -12.48
C SER A 139 38.80 46.84 -13.71
N GLU A 140 38.83 46.11 -14.82
CA GLU A 140 39.38 46.59 -16.10
C GLU A 140 38.55 47.79 -16.61
N MET A 141 37.23 47.70 -16.53
CA MET A 141 36.33 48.78 -16.94
C MET A 141 36.50 50.05 -16.06
N GLU A 142 36.67 49.89 -14.74
CA GLU A 142 36.98 51.01 -13.84
C GLU A 142 38.31 51.69 -14.20
N LEU A 143 39.33 50.90 -14.55
CA LEU A 143 40.62 51.41 -15.00
C LEU A 143 40.51 52.16 -16.34
N LYS A 144 39.77 51.61 -17.32
CA LYS A 144 39.47 52.29 -18.60
C LYS A 144 38.83 53.65 -18.35
N LYS A 145 37.81 53.72 -17.48
CA LYS A 145 37.13 54.97 -17.09
C LYS A 145 38.08 56.02 -16.49
N ILE A 146 38.95 55.60 -15.56
CA ILE A 146 39.93 56.50 -14.92
C ILE A 146 40.92 57.04 -15.96
N LEU A 147 41.37 56.20 -16.89
CA LEU A 147 42.30 56.59 -17.93
C LEU A 147 41.67 57.62 -18.90
N ILE A 148 40.44 57.37 -19.36
CA ILE A 148 39.66 58.32 -20.18
C ILE A 148 39.59 59.70 -19.50
N LYS A 149 39.15 59.73 -18.23
CA LYS A 149 39.02 60.98 -17.45
C LYS A 149 40.35 61.72 -17.29
N LYS A 150 41.44 61.00 -17.05
CA LYS A 150 42.78 61.60 -16.94
C LYS A 150 43.24 62.19 -18.27
N MET A 151 43.00 61.50 -19.38
CA MET A 151 43.36 62.00 -20.70
C MET A 151 42.53 63.23 -21.05
N GLU A 152 41.23 63.25 -20.76
CA GLU A 152 40.34 64.40 -21.01
C GLU A 152 40.79 65.66 -20.26
N GLY A 153 41.25 65.51 -19.02
CA GLY A 153 41.83 66.61 -18.24
C GLY A 153 43.23 67.07 -18.71
N ASN A 154 43.92 66.24 -19.51
CA ASN A 154 45.23 66.57 -20.06
C ASN A 154 45.07 67.23 -21.43
N LYS A 155 45.59 68.46 -21.60
CA LYS A 155 45.57 69.20 -22.89
C LYS A 155 46.31 68.52 -24.06
N SER A 156 46.87 67.31 -23.87
CA SER A 156 47.69 66.61 -24.85
C SER A 156 46.92 65.74 -25.83
N ILE A 157 45.65 65.38 -25.60
CA ILE A 157 44.85 64.53 -26.53
C ILE A 157 44.90 65.03 -27.99
N GLN A 158 45.07 66.34 -28.19
CA GLN A 158 45.13 66.98 -29.50
C GLN A 158 46.55 67.11 -30.08
N ARG A 159 47.60 66.64 -29.39
CA ARG A 159 49.00 66.84 -29.80
C ARG A 159 49.49 65.85 -30.86
N SER A 160 48.91 64.66 -30.94
CA SER A 160 49.24 63.69 -31.98
C SER A 160 48.02 62.89 -32.42
N ASP A 161 48.02 62.50 -33.69
CA ASP A 161 46.97 61.64 -34.25
C ASP A 161 46.89 60.30 -33.53
N GLU A 162 48.02 59.79 -33.04
CA GLU A 162 48.10 58.55 -32.27
C GLU A 162 47.39 58.65 -30.92
N GLN A 163 47.54 59.76 -30.20
CA GLN A 163 46.82 59.99 -28.94
C GLN A 163 45.31 60.16 -29.15
N ARG A 164 44.91 60.81 -30.25
CA ARG A 164 43.49 60.95 -30.63
C ARG A 164 42.86 59.61 -31.03
N ASN A 165 43.58 58.79 -31.79
CA ASN A 165 43.14 57.45 -32.18
C ASN A 165 43.02 56.53 -30.96
N PHE A 166 44.00 56.59 -30.04
CA PHE A 166 43.96 55.81 -28.80
C PHE A 166 42.79 56.21 -27.89
N TYR A 167 42.57 57.51 -27.67
CA TYR A 167 41.43 58.00 -26.88
C TYR A 167 40.09 57.54 -27.48
N LYS A 168 39.92 57.67 -28.80
CA LYS A 168 38.72 57.22 -29.50
C LYS A 168 38.47 55.72 -29.29
N ALA A 169 39.49 54.89 -29.49
CA ALA A 169 39.39 53.44 -29.28
C ALA A 169 39.05 53.07 -27.83
N LEU A 170 39.61 53.79 -26.85
CA LEU A 170 39.36 53.56 -25.43
C LEU A 170 37.91 53.90 -25.04
N VAL A 171 37.36 54.99 -25.56
CA VAL A 171 35.95 55.37 -25.36
C VAL A 171 35.02 54.35 -26.01
N GLU A 172 35.27 53.96 -27.26
CA GLU A 172 34.46 52.95 -27.96
C GLU A 172 34.47 51.59 -27.22
N ALA A 173 35.63 51.14 -26.72
CA ALA A 173 35.72 49.91 -25.94
C ALA A 173 34.98 50.02 -24.59
N TYR A 174 35.11 51.15 -23.89
CA TYR A 174 34.40 51.38 -22.62
C TYR A 174 32.88 51.42 -22.80
N ASP A 175 32.39 52.10 -23.84
CA ASP A 175 30.96 52.19 -24.12
C ASP A 175 30.38 50.83 -24.53
N ALA A 176 31.15 50.01 -25.27
CA ALA A 176 30.78 48.64 -25.60
C ALA A 176 30.68 47.75 -24.35
N ASP A 177 31.71 47.74 -23.49
CA ASP A 177 31.72 46.98 -22.23
C ASP A 177 30.57 47.41 -21.30
N LYS A 178 30.30 48.73 -21.23
CA LYS A 178 29.20 49.29 -20.46
C LYS A 178 27.83 48.82 -20.99
N ALA A 179 27.63 48.80 -22.30
CA ALA A 179 26.40 48.31 -22.91
C ALA A 179 26.17 46.83 -22.59
N ILE A 180 27.23 46.00 -22.60
CA ILE A 180 27.14 44.59 -22.20
C ILE A 180 26.71 44.47 -20.74
N LEU A 181 27.29 45.25 -19.83
CA LEU A 181 26.91 45.22 -18.41
C LEU A 181 25.46 45.67 -18.18
N ASP A 182 25.02 46.72 -18.87
CA ASP A 182 23.67 47.26 -18.77
C ASP A 182 22.62 46.19 -19.18
N THR A 183 22.91 45.34 -20.18
CA THR A 183 22.02 44.22 -20.57
C THR A 183 21.92 43.12 -19.51
N TYR A 184 22.95 42.91 -18.70
CA TYR A 184 22.94 41.91 -17.63
C TYR A 184 22.15 42.39 -16.40
N GLY A 185 22.14 43.70 -16.15
CA GLY A 185 21.34 44.34 -15.10
C GLY A 185 19.83 44.23 -15.31
N GLU A 186 19.36 44.25 -16.57
CA GLU A 186 17.93 44.07 -16.89
C GLU A 186 17.44 42.62 -16.77
N SER A 187 18.33 41.63 -16.88
CA SER A 187 17.95 40.20 -16.89
C SER A 187 17.71 39.57 -15.51
N THR A 188 17.97 40.29 -14.41
CA THR A 188 17.81 39.76 -13.03
C THR A 188 16.44 40.05 -12.40
N ILE A 189 15.51 40.68 -13.14
CA ILE A 189 14.14 40.98 -12.71
C ILE A 189 13.14 40.25 -13.63
N LEU A 190 12.97 38.93 -13.45
CA LEU A 190 11.83 38.17 -14.01
C LEU A 190 11.62 36.84 -13.26
#